data_AF-A0A3C1ZJN9-F1
#
_entry.id   AF-A0A3C1ZJN9-F1
#
_cell.length_a   1.000
_cell.length_b   1.000
_cell.length_c   1.000
_cell.angle_alpha   90.00
_cell.angle_beta   90.00
_cell.angle_gamma   90.00
#
_symmetry.space_group_name_H-M   'P 1'
#
loop_
_entity.id
_entity.type
_entity.pdbx_description
1 polymer ?
#
loop_
_entity_poly.entity_id
_entity_poly.type
_entity_poly.pdbx_seq_one_letter_code
_entity_poly.pdbx_strand_id
1 'polypeptide(L)' 'MEVPGPLGITVVHIENNSVHIEKSPCPNQTCVAAGDISAANLWIACLPNNVFVNIEGADDPLEALDASSF' A
#
# COMPACT_ATOMS: atom_id res chain seq x y z
N MET A 1 -3.14 6.72 9.38
CA MET A 1 -3.22 5.56 10.30
C MET A 1 -1.82 5.15 10.74
N GLU A 2 -1.71 4.49 11.89
CA GLU A 2 -0.44 4.03 12.45
C GLU A 2 -0.32 2.50 12.34
N VAL A 3 0.82 2.01 11.82
CA VAL A 3 1.10 0.59 11.63
C VAL A 3 2.40 0.24 12.38
N PRO A 4 2.36 -0.65 13.38
CA PRO A 4 3.55 -1.04 14.12
C PRO A 4 4.46 -1.97 13.30
N GLY A 5 5.77 -1.82 13.48
CA GLY A 5 6.81 -2.70 12.96
C GLY A 5 8.00 -2.84 13.93
N PRO A 6 8.99 -3.71 13.65
CA PRO A 6 10.13 -3.99 14.52
C PRO A 6 11.03 -2.78 14.83
N LEU A 7 11.02 -1.73 14.00
CA LEU A 7 11.77 -0.49 14.23
C LEU A 7 10.90 0.62 14.83
N GLY A 8 9.58 0.43 14.93
CA GLY A 8 8.63 1.39 15.47
C GLY A 8 7.42 1.64 14.56
N ILE A 9 6.75 2.77 14.76
CA ILE A 9 5.50 3.09 14.07
C ILE A 9 5.75 3.66 12.67
N THR A 10 5.13 3.05 11.66
CA THR A 10 4.97 3.63 10.31
C THR A 10 3.65 4.39 10.24
N VAL A 11 3.66 5.63 9.77
CA VAL A 11 2.46 6.44 9.53
C VAL A 11 2.09 6.34 8.06
N VAL A 12 0.90 5.80 7.79
CA VAL A 12 0.32 5.64 6.45
C VAL A 12 -0.80 6.66 6.28
N HIS A 13 -0.78 7.44 5.21
CA HIS A 13 -1.82 8.41 4.90
C HIS A 13 -2.64 7.92 3.70
N ILE A 14 -3.97 7.99 3.84
CA ILE A 14 -4.92 7.63 2.79
C ILE A 14 -5.84 8.84 2.60
N GLU A 15 -5.76 9.47 1.44
CA GLU A 15 -6.56 10.63 1.06
C GLU A 15 -6.79 10.62 -0.45
N ASN A 16 -7.85 11.29 -0.94
CA ASN A 16 -8.08 11.48 -2.38
C ASN A 16 -7.97 10.21 -3.26
N ASN A 17 -8.36 9.04 -2.71
CA ASN A 17 -8.26 7.75 -3.39
C ASN A 17 -6.80 7.32 -3.72
N SER A 18 -5.82 7.85 -2.99
CA SER A 18 -4.42 7.42 -2.98
C SER A 18 -3.96 7.02 -1.58
N VAL A 19 -2.82 6.33 -1.51
CA VAL A 19 -2.13 5.99 -0.27
C VAL A 19 -0.63 6.22 -0.42
N HIS A 20 -0.01 6.75 0.63
CA HIS A 20 1.45 6.83 0.77
C HIS A 20 1.89 6.57 2.22
N ILE A 21 3.18 6.35 2.42
CA ILE A 21 3.79 6.32 3.75
C ILE A 21 4.33 7.72 4.06
N GLU A 22 3.69 8.42 5.00
CA GLU A 22 4.08 9.76 5.44
C GLU A 22 5.38 9.72 6.25
N LYS A 23 5.55 8.69 7.11
CA LYS A 23 6.70 8.56 7.99
C LYS A 23 7.01 7.10 8.32
N SER A 24 8.29 6.76 8.40
CA SER A 24 8.76 5.47 8.92
C SER A 24 10.07 5.66 9.71
N PRO A 25 10.36 4.84 10.73
CA PRO A 25 11.62 4.89 11.48
C PRO A 25 12.81 4.25 10.74
N CYS A 26 12.62 3.72 9.53
CA CYS A 26 13.69 3.04 8.80
C CYS A 26 14.76 4.03 8.28
N PRO A 27 16.05 3.67 8.24
CA PRO A 27 17.09 4.59 7.79
C PRO A 27 17.02 4.92 6.29
N ASN A 28 16.52 3.98 5.48
CA ASN A 28 16.56 4.10 4.02
C ASN A 28 15.49 5.04 3.45
N GLN A 29 14.37 5.23 4.17
CA GLN A 29 13.25 6.07 3.76
C GLN A 29 12.69 5.79 2.34
N THR A 30 13.02 4.65 1.72
CA THR A 30 12.58 4.30 0.34
C THR A 30 11.07 4.17 0.24
N CYS A 31 10.42 3.71 1.32
CA CYS A 31 8.97 3.61 1.41
C CYS A 31 8.27 4.98 1.45
N VAL A 32 8.91 6.00 2.02
CA VAL A 32 8.41 7.39 2.03
C VAL A 32 8.64 8.02 0.66
N ALA A 33 9.83 7.79 0.07
CA ALA A 33 10.20 8.27 -1.26
C ALA A 33 9.34 7.67 -2.39
N ALA A 34 8.65 6.55 -2.16
CA ALA A 34 7.73 5.95 -3.12
C ALA A 34 6.55 6.88 -3.49
N GLY A 35 6.15 7.76 -2.58
CA GLY A 35 5.05 8.70 -2.80
C GLY A 35 3.69 8.01 -2.86
N ASP A 36 2.73 8.69 -3.48
CA ASP A 36 1.35 8.24 -3.63
C ASP A 36 1.19 7.15 -4.69
N ILE A 37 0.46 6.10 -4.32
CA ILE A 37 -0.07 5.09 -5.24
C ILE A 37 -1.60 5.09 -5.19
N SER A 38 -2.27 4.81 -6.31
CA SER A 38 -3.75 4.85 -6.39
C SER A 38 -4.37 3.75 -7.27
N ALA A 39 -3.55 2.94 -7.94
CA ALA A 39 -4.02 1.89 -8.84
C ALA A 39 -3.90 0.51 -8.18
N ALA A 40 -4.77 -0.41 -8.58
CA ALA A 40 -4.70 -1.81 -8.17
C ALA A 40 -3.33 -2.40 -8.51
N ASN A 41 -2.89 -3.38 -7.72
CA ASN A 41 -1.61 -4.08 -7.87
C ASN A 41 -0.36 -3.21 -7.64
N LEU A 42 -0.51 -1.92 -7.33
CA LEU A 42 0.58 -1.10 -6.81
C LEU A 42 0.75 -1.33 -5.30
N TRP A 43 2.01 -1.28 -4.86
CA TRP A 43 2.38 -1.54 -3.49
C TRP A 43 3.56 -0.67 -3.04
N ILE A 44 3.67 -0.49 -1.72
CA ILE A 44 4.80 0.16 -1.05
C ILE A 44 5.29 -0.76 0.06
N ALA A 45 6.59 -1.03 0.12
CA ALA A 45 7.20 -1.85 1.16
C ALA A 45 8.22 -1.05 1.98
N CYS A 46 8.06 -1.07 3.30
CA CYS A 46 9.10 -0.70 4.24
C CYS A 46 9.81 -1.96 4.74
N LEU A 47 10.75 -2.47 3.94
CA LEU A 47 11.44 -3.73 4.25
C LEU A 47 12.10 -3.74 5.64
N PRO A 48 12.84 -2.69 6.09
CA PRO A 48 13.47 -2.73 7.41
C PRO A 48 12.45 -2.71 8.56
N ASN A 49 11.29 -2.07 8.37
CA ASN A 49 10.24 -2.00 9.37
C ASN A 49 9.11 -3.02 9.14
N ASN A 50 9.30 -4.03 8.28
CA ASN A 50 8.33 -5.08 7.96
C ASN A 50 6.87 -4.60 7.75
N VAL A 51 6.68 -3.44 7.11
CA VAL A 51 5.36 -2.91 6.76
C VAL A 51 5.15 -3.02 5.25
N PHE A 52 4.00 -3.54 4.83
CA PHE A 52 3.61 -3.69 3.43
C PHE A 52 2.24 -3.06 3.20
N VAL A 53 2.16 -2.16 2.23
CA VAL A 53 0.93 -1.49 1.78
C VAL A 53 0.65 -1.97 0.36
N ASN A 54 -0.55 -2.46 0.10
CA ASN A 54 -1.00 -2.93 -1.20
C ASN A 54 -2.39 -2.37 -1.49
N ILE A 55 -2.64 -1.97 -2.73
CA ILE A 55 -3.99 -1.65 -3.20
C ILE A 55 -4.58 -2.92 -3.82
N GLU A 56 -5.53 -3.52 -3.10
CA GLU A 56 -6.31 -4.64 -3.61
C GLU A 56 -7.40 -4.14 -4.55
N GLY A 57 -7.65 -4.91 -5.62
CA GLY A 57 -8.62 -4.60 -6.66
C GLY A 57 -8.32 -5.40 -7.92
N ALA A 58 -9.35 -5.73 -8.70
CA ALA A 58 -9.17 -6.49 -9.92
C ALA A 58 -8.79 -5.57 -11.10
N ASP A 59 -7.64 -5.84 -11.71
CA ASP A 59 -7.41 -5.60 -13.14
C ASP A 59 -7.61 -6.93 -13.90
N ASP A 60 -8.54 -7.76 -13.48
CA ASP A 60 -8.76 -9.08 -14.09
C ASP A 60 -10.03 -9.07 -14.96
N PRO A 61 -9.91 -9.14 -16.30
CA PRO A 61 -11.04 -9.38 -17.18
C PRO A 61 -11.82 -10.67 -16.84
N LEU A 62 -11.20 -11.63 -16.13
CA LEU A 62 -11.86 -12.89 -15.72
C LEU A 62 -12.81 -12.72 -14.53
N GLU A 63 -12.53 -11.81 -13.59
CA GLU A 63 -13.43 -11.57 -12.44
C GLU A 63 -14.75 -10.88 -12.85
N ALA A 64 -14.78 -10.24 -14.03
CA ALA A 64 -16.01 -9.70 -14.61
C ALA A 64 -16.94 -10.77 -15.21
N LEU A 65 -16.45 -11.99 -15.45
CA LEU A 65 -17.21 -13.06 -16.12
C LEU A 65 -18.08 -13.89 -15.16
N ASP A 66 -17.73 -13.94 -13.88
CA ASP A 66 -18.45 -14.75 -12.88
C ASP A 66 -19.74 -14.09 -12.36
N ALA A 67 -20.03 -12.84 -12.74
CA ALA A 67 -21.29 -12.16 -12.42
C ALA A 67 -22.45 -12.45 -13.39
N SER A 68 -22.22 -13.23 -14.45
CA SER A 68 -23.24 -13.60 -15.44
C SER A 68 -23.38 -15.11 -15.60
N SER A 69 -23.85 -15.78 -14.54
CA SER A 69 -24.47 -17.10 -14.68
C SER A 69 -25.95 -16.92 -15.05
N PHE A 70 -26.32 -17.33 -16.27
CA PHE A 70 -27.69 -17.66 -16.68
C PHE A 70 -27.81 -19.17 -16.82
#